data_AF-R0CYS5-F1
#
_entry.id   AF-R0CYS5-F1
#
_cell.length_a   1.000
_cell.length_b   1.000
_cell.length_c   1.000
_cell.angle_alpha   90.00
_cell.angle_beta   90.00
_cell.angle_gamma   90.00
#
_symmetry.space_group_name_H-M   'P 1'
#
loop_
_entity.id
_entity.type
_entity.pdbx_description
1 polymer ?
#
loop_
_entity_poly.entity_id
_entity_poly.type
_entity_poly.pdbx_seq_one_letter_code
_entity_poly.pdbx_strand_id
1 'polypeptide(L)' 'MTRSLVWGTVLIILLGAAVLAGGASQPSSTKAPAAASRDPDLARCQALGEAGAADAQCRAAWARFFGGAAS' A
#
# COMPACT_ATOMS: atom_id res chain seq x y z
N MET A 1 27.63 4.46 -27.98
CA MET A 1 27.38 3.66 -26.75
C MET A 1 26.45 4.36 -25.76
N THR A 2 26.68 5.64 -25.43
CA THR A 2 25.81 6.46 -24.55
C THR A 2 24.37 6.61 -25.05
N ARG A 3 24.17 6.73 -26.36
CA ARG A 3 22.84 6.88 -26.96
C ARG A 3 21.90 5.68 -26.70
N SER A 4 22.45 4.47 -26.58
CA SER A 4 21.68 3.27 -26.22
C SER A 4 21.31 3.24 -24.73
N LEU A 5 22.20 3.73 -23.86
CA LEU A 5 21.92 3.88 -22.43
C LEU A 5 20.83 4.93 -22.16
N VAL A 6 20.87 6.06 -22.87
CA VAL A 6 19.84 7.11 -22.75
C VAL A 6 18.47 6.55 -23.16
N TRP A 7 18.41 5.81 -24.27
CA TRP A 7 17.17 5.21 -24.73
C TRP A 7 16.63 4.14 -23.77
N GLY A 8 17.52 3.31 -23.20
CA GLY A 8 17.13 2.32 -22.18
C GLY A 8 16.56 2.97 -20.92
N THR A 9 17.19 4.05 -20.45
CA THR A 9 16.74 4.77 -19.25
C THR A 9 15.36 5.42 -19.47
N VAL A 10 15.15 6.03 -20.63
CA VAL A 10 13.85 6.62 -21.01
C VAL A 10 12.76 5.55 -21.06
N LEU A 11 13.06 4.36 -21.62
CA LEU A 11 12.14 3.22 -21.65
C LEU A 11 11.74 2.78 -20.23
N ILE A 12 12.71 2.66 -19.33
CA ILE A 12 12.47 2.25 -17.93
C ILE A 12 11.59 3.28 -17.21
N ILE A 13 11.85 4.58 -17.39
CA ILE A 13 11.05 5.65 -16.77
C ILE A 13 9.61 5.62 -17.32
N LEU A 14 9.43 5.43 -18.63
CA LEU A 14 8.11 5.33 -19.24
C LEU A 14 7.33 4.10 -18.75
N LEU A 15 8.00 2.94 -18.62
CA LEU A 15 7.42 1.72 -18.06
C LEU A 15 7.00 1.93 -16.59
N GLY A 16 7.86 2.53 -15.77
CA GLY A 16 7.55 2.83 -14.37
C GLY A 16 6.37 3.79 -14.21
N ALA A 17 6.33 4.87 -15.02
CA ALA A 17 5.23 5.81 -15.03
C ALA A 17 3.92 5.16 -15.50
N ALA A 18 3.97 4.31 -16.53
CA ALA A 18 2.80 3.57 -17.02
C ALA A 18 2.29 2.54 -16.00
N VAL A 19 3.18 1.90 -15.23
CA VAL A 19 2.79 1.00 -14.13
C VAL A 19 2.16 1.77 -12.97
N LEU A 20 2.65 2.96 -12.61
CA LEU A 20 2.02 3.79 -11.58
C LEU A 20 0.63 4.29 -12.02
N ALA A 21 0.51 4.80 -13.25
CA ALA A 21 -0.77 5.26 -13.80
C ALA A 21 -1.76 4.11 -14.05
N GLY A 22 -1.25 2.97 -14.52
CA GLY A 22 -2.00 1.73 -14.68
C GLY A 22 -2.36 1.05 -13.36
N GLY A 23 -1.55 1.21 -12.31
CA GLY A 23 -1.85 0.77 -10.94
C GLY A 23 -2.95 1.60 -10.30
N ALA A 24 -3.01 2.91 -10.60
CA ALA A 24 -4.17 3.75 -10.25
C ALA A 24 -5.45 3.36 -11.03
N SER A 25 -5.29 2.74 -12.20
CA SER A 25 -6.39 2.31 -13.07
C SER A 25 -6.71 0.80 -12.95
N GLN A 26 -5.93 0.03 -12.21
CA GLN A 26 -6.25 -1.35 -11.90
C GLN A 26 -7.34 -1.33 -10.83
N PRO A 27 -8.57 -1.81 -11.14
CA PRO A 27 -9.51 -2.09 -10.07
C PRO A 27 -8.82 -3.11 -9.16
N SER A 28 -8.77 -2.81 -7.86
CA SER A 28 -8.36 -3.73 -6.81
C SER A 28 -9.03 -5.09 -7.01
N SER A 29 -8.34 -5.99 -7.69
CA SER A 29 -8.71 -7.38 -7.88
C SER A 29 -7.54 -8.14 -7.26
N THR A 30 -7.60 -8.50 -5.99
CA THR A 30 -8.65 -9.29 -5.37
C THR A 30 -9.11 -8.65 -4.08
N LYS A 31 -10.40 -8.30 -4.00
CA LYS A 31 -11.13 -8.30 -2.74
C LYS A 31 -11.07 -9.73 -2.21
N ALA A 32 -9.99 -10.06 -1.49
CA ALA A 32 -10.06 -11.14 -0.53
C ALA A 32 -11.32 -10.84 0.30
N PRO A 33 -12.15 -11.85 0.65
CA PRO A 33 -13.23 -11.60 1.57
C PRO A 33 -12.57 -10.87 2.72
N ALA A 34 -13.03 -9.65 2.97
CA ALA A 34 -12.68 -8.96 4.18
C ALA A 34 -13.11 -9.95 5.26
N ALA A 35 -12.17 -10.74 5.77
CA ALA A 35 -12.25 -11.24 7.12
C ALA A 35 -12.44 -9.93 7.86
N ALA A 36 -13.71 -9.63 8.16
CA ALA A 36 -14.12 -8.37 8.73
C ALA A 36 -13.09 -8.11 9.79
N SER A 37 -12.26 -7.06 9.60
CA SER A 37 -11.19 -6.78 10.55
C SER A 37 -11.90 -6.78 11.89
N ARG A 38 -11.64 -7.81 12.69
CA ARG A 38 -12.50 -8.15 13.84
C ARG A 38 -12.49 -7.03 14.86
N ASP A 39 -11.55 -6.11 14.68
CA ASP A 39 -11.32 -4.88 15.40
C ASP A 39 -11.83 -3.66 14.58
N PRO A 40 -12.91 -2.99 15.02
CA PRO A 40 -13.42 -1.77 14.39
C PRO A 40 -12.42 -0.60 14.45
N ASP A 41 -11.48 -0.63 15.40
CA ASP A 41 -10.43 0.38 15.56
C ASP A 41 -9.45 0.32 14.38
N LEU A 42 -9.06 -0.88 13.94
CA LEU A 42 -8.21 -1.07 12.75
C LEU A 42 -8.90 -0.63 11.46
N ALA A 43 -10.20 -0.89 11.33
CA ALA A 43 -10.96 -0.44 10.17
C ALA A 43 -11.00 1.09 10.07
N ARG A 44 -11.18 1.77 11.22
CA ARG A 44 -11.09 3.23 11.30
C ARG A 44 -9.69 3.74 10.95
N CYS A 45 -8.64 3.08 11.45
CA CYS A 45 -7.26 3.46 11.18
C CYS A 45 -6.84 3.22 9.73
N GLN A 46 -7.33 2.16 9.09
CA GLN A 46 -7.14 1.93 7.66
C GLN A 46 -7.84 3.01 6.82
N ALA A 47 -9.05 3.43 7.21
CA ALA A 47 -9.77 4.49 6.51
C ALA A 47 -9.06 5.86 6.59
N LEU A 48 -8.28 6.10 7.64
CA LEU A 48 -7.46 7.31 7.80
C LEU A 48 -6.15 7.26 6.99
N GLY A 49 -5.68 6.08 6.59
CA GLY A 49 -4.42 5.91 5.87
C GLY A 49 -3.24 6.55 6.61
N GLU A 50 -2.41 7.31 5.90
CA GLU A 50 -1.23 8.00 6.45
C GLU A 50 -1.58 8.96 7.61
N ALA A 51 -2.78 9.56 7.62
CA ALA A 51 -3.21 10.42 8.72
C ALA A 51 -3.39 9.64 10.03
N GLY A 52 -3.69 8.35 9.96
CA GLY A 52 -3.76 7.45 11.10
C GLY A 52 -2.39 7.08 11.68
N ALA A 53 -1.29 7.27 10.96
CA ALA A 53 0.06 6.94 11.44
C ALA A 53 0.52 7.88 12.57
N ALA A 54 0.06 9.14 12.55
CA ALA A 54 0.33 10.12 13.61
C ALA A 54 -0.53 9.88 14.87
N ASP A 55 -1.62 9.12 14.76
CA ASP A 55 -2.54 8.87 15.85
C ASP A 55 -2.02 7.74 16.77
N ALA A 56 -1.93 8.01 18.06
CA ALA A 56 -1.41 7.06 19.03
C ALA A 56 -2.32 5.85 19.22
N GLN A 57 -3.64 6.02 19.08
CA GLN A 57 -4.62 4.94 19.19
C GLN A 57 -4.50 3.98 18.00
N CYS A 58 -4.31 4.53 16.80
CA CYS A 58 -4.07 3.73 15.60
C CYS A 58 -2.74 2.98 15.62
N ARG A 59 -1.67 3.58 16.15
CA ARG A 59 -0.39 2.86 16.35
C ARG A 59 -0.54 1.70 17.33
N ALA A 60 -1.28 1.89 18.42
CA ALA A 60 -1.58 0.82 19.36
C ALA A 60 -2.45 -0.29 18.73
N ALA A 61 -3.37 0.08 17.84
CA ALA A 61 -4.21 -0.84 17.06
C ALA A 61 -3.41 -1.74 16.14
N TRP A 62 -2.46 -1.15 15.43
CA TRP A 62 -1.56 -1.92 14.59
C TRP A 62 -0.58 -2.77 15.41
N ALA A 63 -0.08 -2.26 16.54
CA ALA A 63 0.79 -3.02 17.42
C ALA A 63 0.10 -4.27 17.98
N ARG A 64 -1.17 -4.20 18.40
CA ARG A 64 -1.92 -5.38 18.87
C ARG A 64 -2.25 -6.36 17.73
N PHE A 65 -2.51 -5.85 16.53
CA PHE A 65 -2.80 -6.69 15.36
C PHE A 65 -1.60 -7.52 14.93
N PHE A 66 -0.42 -6.92 14.87
CA PHE A 66 0.81 -7.61 14.47
C PHE A 66 1.53 -8.30 15.64
N GLY A 67 1.33 -7.85 16.89
CA GLY A 67 1.96 -8.41 18.08
C GLY A 67 1.35 -9.72 18.59
N GLY A 68 0.16 -10.11 18.12
CA GLY A 68 -0.49 -11.38 18.49
C GLY A 68 0.08 -12.63 17.79
N ALA A 69 1.07 -12.50 16.90
CA ALA A 69 1.62 -13.60 16.09
C ALA A 69 2.91 -14.22 16.67
N ALA A 70 3.31 -13.87 17.89
CA ALA A 70 4.53 -14.35 18.54
C ALA A 70 4.28 -15.38 19.67
N SER A 71 3.27 -16.24 19.53
CA SER A 71 3.02 -17.37 20.44
C SER A 71 2.66 -18.64 19.67
#